data_AF-A0A4P5W0I0-F1
#
_entry.id   AF-A0A4P5W0I0-F1
#
_cell.length_a   1.000
_cell.length_b   1.000
_cell.length_c   1.000
_cell.angle_alpha   90.00
_cell.angle_beta   90.00
_cell.angle_gamma   90.00
#
_symmetry.space_group_name_H-M   'P 1'
#
loop_
_entity.id
_entity.type
_entity.pdbx_description
1 polymer ?
#
loop_
_entity_poly.entity_id
_entity_poly.type
_entity_poly.pdbx_seq_one_letter_code
_entity_poly.pdbx_strand_id
1 'polypeptide(L)'
;MISLLLPLFLACDPGAALPSAGADSVVANVPDAAHPALDADVRAALGTPAVDDRFALADGVFLGEVVRLDYRMSEPTANSEGVPFTFVTWRVEKAWKGVVAGEEVTARIVGGPMPGNRVLAVSEQPVFQDGDRDVIFLDSRLDGASPIVGGNAGRYRLLEGGVYTDEGGALAVSADEELAVVGHRDFAQLDVMVIGAAVIEREHDVRDTAVGSPAIGEASFVRFLDARFPPVGAAPHVVNQDASAPFTFAYATHRFSN
;
A
#
# COMPACT_ATOMS: atom_id res chain seq x y z
N MET A 1 23.55 22.54 -60.05
CA MET A 1 24.06 21.52 -59.11
C MET A 1 23.03 21.36 -58.01
N ILE A 2 22.20 20.34 -58.11
CA ILE A 2 21.12 20.04 -57.16
C ILE A 2 21.68 18.98 -56.21
N SER A 3 21.85 19.35 -54.95
CA SER A 3 22.32 18.43 -53.90
C SER A 3 21.10 17.96 -53.12
N LEU A 4 20.67 16.72 -53.37
CA LEU A 4 19.69 16.00 -52.56
C LEU A 4 20.35 15.62 -51.22
N LEU A 5 19.75 16.03 -50.11
CA LEU A 5 20.03 15.52 -48.77
C LEU A 5 18.78 14.84 -48.24
N LEU A 6 18.81 13.51 -48.26
CA LEU A 6 17.91 12.62 -47.53
C LEU A 6 18.23 12.71 -46.03
N PRO A 7 17.24 12.86 -45.13
CA PRO A 7 17.38 12.43 -43.75
C PRO A 7 16.88 10.99 -43.59
N LEU A 8 17.72 10.17 -42.95
CA LEU A 8 17.42 8.82 -42.51
C LEU A 8 16.20 8.81 -41.58
N PHE A 9 15.26 7.91 -41.87
CA PHE A 9 14.29 7.42 -40.89
C PHE A 9 15.05 6.53 -39.88
N LEU A 10 15.13 6.95 -38.62
CA LEU A 10 15.37 6.03 -37.52
C LEU A 10 14.08 5.27 -37.26
N ALA A 11 14.07 3.98 -37.58
CA ALA A 11 13.07 3.04 -37.12
C ALA A 11 13.31 2.74 -35.64
N CYS A 12 12.28 2.89 -34.81
CA CYS A 12 12.24 2.35 -33.46
C CYS A 12 12.17 0.82 -33.55
N ASP A 13 13.15 0.15 -32.97
CA ASP A 13 13.19 -1.29 -32.77
C ASP A 13 12.27 -1.68 -31.60
N PRO A 14 11.20 -2.49 -31.80
CA PRO A 14 10.34 -2.94 -30.72
C PRO A 14 10.88 -4.21 -30.01
N GLY A 15 12.15 -4.57 -30.21
CA GLY A 15 12.76 -5.81 -29.71
C GLY A 15 13.72 -5.69 -28.52
N ALA A 16 13.70 -4.60 -27.76
CA ALA A 16 14.56 -4.49 -26.57
C ALA A 16 14.07 -5.43 -25.46
N ALA A 17 14.71 -6.60 -25.38
CA ALA A 17 14.58 -7.55 -24.29
C ALA A 17 14.87 -6.86 -22.94
N LEU A 18 14.03 -7.15 -21.94
CA LEU A 18 14.24 -6.73 -20.55
C LEU A 18 15.65 -7.18 -20.09
N PRO A 19 16.42 -6.31 -19.41
CA PRO A 19 17.70 -6.72 -18.86
C PRO A 19 17.50 -7.85 -17.86
N SER A 20 18.22 -8.96 -18.05
CA SER A 20 18.24 -10.09 -17.12
C SER A 20 18.67 -9.60 -15.73
N ALA A 21 17.78 -9.80 -14.75
CA ALA A 21 18.04 -9.52 -13.36
C ALA A 21 19.27 -10.30 -12.88
N GLY A 22 20.32 -9.56 -12.56
CA GLY A 22 21.57 -10.07 -12.03
C GLY A 22 22.12 -9.04 -11.05
N ALA A 23 21.41 -8.85 -9.95
CA ALA A 23 21.93 -8.16 -8.77
C ALA A 23 21.22 -8.73 -7.55
N ASP A 24 21.98 -9.44 -6.71
CA ASP A 24 21.56 -9.94 -5.41
C ASP A 24 21.05 -8.75 -4.56
N SER A 25 19.74 -8.53 -4.54
CA SER A 25 19.12 -7.59 -3.62
C SER A 25 19.13 -8.22 -2.23
N VAL A 26 20.04 -7.78 -1.37
CA VAL A 26 20.04 -8.17 0.03
C VAL A 26 18.89 -7.46 0.72
N VAL A 27 17.79 -8.18 0.93
CA VAL A 27 16.71 -7.76 1.83
C VAL A 27 17.29 -7.76 3.24
N ALA A 28 17.54 -6.58 3.79
CA ALA A 28 17.84 -6.45 5.20
C ALA A 28 16.53 -6.64 5.97
N ASN A 29 16.20 -7.89 6.31
CA ASN A 29 15.25 -8.16 7.37
C ASN A 29 15.82 -7.53 8.64
N VAL A 30 15.27 -6.39 9.05
CA VAL A 30 15.45 -5.93 10.42
C VAL A 30 14.82 -7.02 11.27
N PRO A 31 15.58 -7.74 12.11
CA PRO A 31 15.02 -8.80 12.91
C PRO A 31 13.88 -8.20 13.73
N ASP A 32 12.69 -8.77 13.52
CA ASP A 32 11.56 -8.61 14.41
C ASP A 32 12.10 -8.78 15.83
N ALA A 33 11.92 -7.75 16.66
CA ALA A 33 12.44 -7.72 18.00
C ALA A 33 11.66 -8.72 18.85
N ALA A 34 11.93 -10.02 18.65
CA ALA A 34 11.32 -11.16 19.33
C ALA A 34 9.88 -10.88 19.77
N HIS A 35 9.00 -10.50 18.83
CA HIS A 35 7.59 -10.63 19.11
C HIS A 35 7.30 -12.13 19.14
N PRO A 36 6.81 -12.69 20.26
CA PRO A 36 6.36 -14.07 20.25
C PRO A 36 5.30 -14.15 19.15
N ALA A 37 5.49 -15.07 18.20
CA ALA A 37 4.51 -15.34 17.16
C ALA A 37 3.15 -15.46 17.83
N LEU A 38 2.26 -14.50 17.57
CA LEU A 38 0.93 -14.51 18.18
C LEU A 38 0.27 -15.81 17.76
N ASP A 39 -0.08 -16.65 18.74
CA ASP A 39 -0.74 -17.93 18.52
C ASP A 39 -1.92 -17.74 17.56
N ALA A 40 -2.14 -18.70 16.65
CA ALA A 40 -3.21 -18.63 15.65
C ALA A 40 -4.59 -18.34 16.28
N ASP A 41 -4.80 -18.79 17.52
CA ASP A 41 -5.99 -18.54 18.32
C ASP A 41 -6.11 -17.07 18.80
N VAL A 42 -4.99 -16.38 19.00
CA VAL A 42 -4.94 -14.94 19.32
C VAL A 42 -5.13 -14.09 18.06
N ARG A 43 -4.60 -14.50 16.89
CA ARG A 43 -4.94 -13.89 15.59
C ARG A 43 -6.43 -14.01 15.28
N ALA A 44 -7.05 -15.15 15.61
CA ALA A 44 -8.49 -15.36 15.47
C ALA A 44 -9.32 -14.56 16.51
N ALA A 45 -8.81 -14.40 17.74
CA ALA A 45 -9.48 -13.63 18.80
C ALA A 45 -9.34 -12.10 18.64
N LEU A 46 -8.30 -11.63 17.95
CA LEU A 46 -8.06 -10.21 17.61
C LEU A 46 -8.47 -9.88 16.17
N GLY A 47 -9.44 -10.61 15.60
CA GLY A 47 -9.79 -10.59 14.18
C GLY A 47 -9.65 -9.21 13.54
N THR A 48 -9.12 -9.16 12.31
CA THR A 48 -9.01 -7.95 11.50
C THR A 48 -10.20 -7.03 11.78
N PRO A 49 -10.01 -5.79 12.26
CA PRO A 49 -11.11 -4.98 12.76
C PRO A 49 -12.28 -4.96 11.77
N ALA A 50 -13.52 -4.84 12.24
CA ALA A 50 -14.61 -4.74 11.29
C ALA A 50 -14.39 -3.50 10.39
N VAL A 51 -15.01 -3.50 9.20
CA VAL A 51 -14.89 -2.33 8.30
C VAL A 51 -15.38 -1.05 8.98
N ASP A 52 -16.36 -1.17 9.89
CA ASP A 52 -16.86 -0.08 10.73
C ASP A 52 -15.82 0.45 11.72
N ASP A 53 -15.06 -0.44 12.36
CA ASP A 53 -14.03 -0.04 13.31
C ASP A 53 -12.93 0.75 12.60
N ARG A 54 -12.52 0.29 11.40
CA ARG A 54 -11.60 1.05 10.55
C ARG A 54 -12.18 2.39 10.16
N PHE A 55 -13.44 2.44 9.74
CA PHE A 55 -14.10 3.68 9.36
C PHE A 55 -14.17 4.67 10.53
N ALA A 56 -14.43 4.19 11.75
CA ALA A 56 -14.47 5.01 12.95
C ALA A 56 -13.10 5.62 13.27
N LEU A 57 -12.03 4.83 13.15
CA LEU A 57 -10.65 5.23 13.44
C LEU A 57 -10.01 6.11 12.35
N ALA A 58 -10.40 5.95 11.09
CA ALA A 58 -9.79 6.68 9.97
C ALA A 58 -10.18 8.17 10.00
N ASP A 59 -9.25 9.05 9.67
CA ASP A 59 -9.55 10.44 9.36
C ASP A 59 -10.04 10.57 7.91
N GLY A 60 -9.44 9.81 6.99
CA GLY A 60 -9.79 9.77 5.57
C GLY A 60 -10.26 8.39 5.12
N VAL A 61 -11.35 8.31 4.37
CA VAL A 61 -11.78 7.07 3.71
C VAL A 61 -12.16 7.37 2.27
N PHE A 62 -11.45 6.77 1.33
CA PHE A 62 -11.61 7.07 -0.09
C PHE A 62 -11.18 5.94 -1.02
N LEU A 63 -11.70 5.99 -2.24
CA LEU A 63 -11.21 5.26 -3.41
C LEU A 63 -10.29 6.21 -4.15
N GLY A 64 -9.06 5.77 -4.44
CA GLY A 64 -8.09 6.58 -5.16
C GLY A 64 -7.11 5.75 -5.97
N GLU A 65 -6.46 6.43 -6.89
CA GLU A 65 -5.38 5.90 -7.73
C GLU A 65 -4.05 6.46 -7.25
N VAL A 66 -3.03 5.63 -7.05
CA VAL A 66 -1.66 6.08 -6.78
C VAL A 66 -1.12 6.78 -8.02
N VAL A 67 -0.89 8.09 -7.93
CA VAL A 67 -0.39 8.91 -9.04
C VAL A 67 1.08 9.30 -8.90
N ARG A 68 1.66 9.11 -7.71
CA ARG A 68 3.07 9.40 -7.45
C ARG A 68 3.57 8.70 -6.20
N LEU A 69 4.79 8.16 -6.32
CA LEU A 69 5.60 7.64 -5.23
C LEU A 69 6.90 8.44 -5.10
N ASP A 70 7.16 8.99 -3.92
CA ASP A 70 8.40 9.71 -3.58
C ASP A 70 9.14 8.97 -2.45
N TYR A 71 10.42 8.68 -2.64
CA TYR A 71 11.24 8.03 -1.61
C TYR A 71 12.17 9.04 -0.92
N ARG A 72 12.18 9.04 0.41
CA ARG A 72 13.03 9.93 1.23
C ARG A 72 13.56 9.21 2.46
N MET A 73 14.76 9.58 2.90
CA MET A 73 15.27 9.22 4.22
C MET A 73 14.83 10.28 5.22
N SER A 74 14.51 9.89 6.45
CA SER A 74 14.43 10.85 7.55
C SER A 74 15.80 11.46 7.82
N GLU A 75 15.81 12.62 8.46
CA GLU A 75 17.05 13.19 9.00
C GLU A 75 17.72 12.19 9.95
N PRO A 76 19.05 12.03 9.86
CA PRO A 76 19.82 11.22 10.79
C PRO A 76 19.64 11.72 12.24
N THR A 77 19.75 10.80 13.18
CA THR A 77 19.82 11.14 14.61
C THR A 77 21.16 10.67 15.17
N ALA A 78 21.46 11.00 16.43
CA ALA A 78 22.70 10.53 17.08
C ALA A 78 22.87 9.00 17.05
N ASN A 79 21.76 8.24 16.90
CA ASN A 79 21.74 6.78 16.97
C ASN A 79 21.23 6.10 15.68
N SER A 80 21.00 6.83 14.59
CA SER A 80 20.45 6.27 13.35
C SER A 80 20.91 7.07 12.13
N GLU A 81 21.25 6.36 11.05
CA GLU A 81 21.61 6.92 9.73
C GLU A 81 20.40 7.50 8.97
N GLY A 82 19.22 7.49 9.58
CA GLY A 82 17.94 7.84 8.95
C GLY A 82 17.14 6.59 8.57
N VAL A 83 15.83 6.71 8.56
CA VAL A 83 14.89 5.64 8.20
C VAL A 83 14.26 5.97 6.84
N PRO A 84 14.19 5.03 5.88
CA PRO A 84 13.53 5.28 4.61
C PRO A 84 12.01 5.37 4.78
N PHE A 85 11.39 6.27 4.02
CA PHE A 85 9.96 6.45 3.90
C PHE A 85 9.55 6.57 2.44
N THR A 86 8.35 6.08 2.16
CA THR A 86 7.66 6.22 0.90
C THR A 86 6.50 7.19 1.11
N PHE A 87 6.50 8.28 0.36
CA PHE A 87 5.40 9.22 0.28
C PHE A 87 4.51 8.79 -0.88
N VAL A 88 3.30 8.36 -0.54
CA VAL A 88 2.33 7.89 -1.52
C VAL A 88 1.32 9.00 -1.74
N THR A 89 1.20 9.45 -2.99
CA THR A 89 0.18 10.40 -3.41
C THR A 89 -0.92 9.66 -4.16
N TRP A 90 -2.15 9.75 -3.66
CA TRP A 90 -3.34 9.28 -4.36
C TRP A 90 -4.10 10.45 -4.96
N ARG A 91 -4.62 10.27 -6.18
CA ARG A 91 -5.73 11.08 -6.69
C ARG A 91 -7.03 10.45 -6.24
N VAL A 92 -7.83 11.19 -5.49
CA VAL A 92 -9.11 10.72 -4.94
C VAL A 92 -10.16 10.66 -6.04
N GLU A 93 -10.74 9.49 -6.27
CA GLU A 93 -11.84 9.28 -7.23
C GLU A 93 -13.20 9.44 -6.56
N LYS A 94 -13.32 8.89 -5.33
CA LYS A 94 -14.54 8.95 -4.52
C LYS A 94 -14.16 9.03 -3.05
N ALA A 95 -14.89 9.84 -2.29
CA ALA A 95 -14.65 10.05 -0.87
C ALA A 95 -15.87 9.66 -0.03
N TRP A 96 -15.61 9.04 1.12
CA TRP A 96 -16.62 8.75 2.15
C TRP A 96 -16.37 9.55 3.44
N LYS A 97 -15.10 9.88 3.75
CA LYS A 97 -14.72 10.60 4.97
C LYS A 97 -13.47 11.46 4.77
N GLY A 98 -13.49 12.68 5.30
CA GLY A 98 -12.31 13.52 5.56
C GLY A 98 -11.49 14.03 4.37
N VAL A 99 -11.88 13.67 3.15
CA VAL A 99 -11.27 14.07 1.87
C VAL A 99 -12.36 14.39 0.83
N VAL A 100 -11.98 14.91 -0.32
CA VAL A 100 -12.85 15.35 -1.42
C VAL A 100 -12.42 14.69 -2.74
N ALA A 101 -13.41 14.26 -3.53
CA ALA A 101 -13.13 13.72 -4.86
C ALA A 101 -12.43 14.74 -5.77
N GLY A 102 -11.42 14.29 -6.51
CA GLY A 102 -10.58 15.09 -7.39
C GLY A 102 -9.35 15.70 -6.71
N GLU A 103 -9.22 15.63 -5.38
CA GLU A 103 -8.01 16.11 -4.70
C GLU A 103 -6.89 15.08 -4.70
N GLU A 104 -5.66 15.55 -4.45
CA GLU A 104 -4.53 14.67 -4.18
C GLU A 104 -4.29 14.58 -2.68
N VAL A 105 -4.17 13.35 -2.18
CA VAL A 105 -3.88 13.04 -0.77
C VAL A 105 -2.50 12.41 -0.69
N THR A 106 -1.61 12.92 0.16
CA THR A 106 -0.25 12.39 0.36
C THR A 106 -0.04 11.92 1.80
N ALA A 107 0.34 10.65 1.95
CA ALA A 107 0.72 10.09 3.24
C ALA A 107 2.15 9.53 3.21
N ARG A 108 2.82 9.56 4.36
CA ARG A 108 4.18 9.06 4.53
C ARG A 108 4.18 7.72 5.25
N ILE A 109 4.71 6.72 4.59
CA ILE A 109 4.74 5.32 5.03
C ILE A 109 6.19 4.91 5.31
N VAL A 110 6.44 4.26 6.45
CA VAL A 110 7.77 3.72 6.78
C VAL A 110 8.11 2.61 5.78
N GLY A 111 9.33 2.64 5.24
CA GLY A 111 9.79 1.69 4.25
C GLY A 111 10.12 2.37 2.92
N GLY A 112 10.92 1.69 2.12
CA GLY A 112 11.44 2.22 0.87
C GLY A 112 12.90 1.85 0.61
N PRO A 113 13.48 2.35 -0.48
CA PRO A 113 14.86 2.08 -0.84
C PRO A 113 15.83 2.72 0.15
N MET A 114 16.94 2.03 0.40
CA MET A 114 18.05 2.45 1.24
C MET A 114 19.35 2.48 0.43
N PRO A 115 20.39 3.20 0.92
CA PRO A 115 21.72 3.14 0.32
C PRO A 115 22.25 1.71 0.21
N GLY A 116 22.95 1.45 -0.91
CA GLY A 116 23.56 0.14 -1.18
C GLY A 116 22.60 -0.90 -1.76
N ASN A 117 21.58 -0.49 -2.52
CA ASN A 117 20.58 -1.37 -3.14
C ASN A 117 19.81 -2.25 -2.13
N ARG A 118 19.65 -1.72 -0.91
CA ARG A 118 18.85 -2.34 0.14
C ARG A 118 17.45 -1.74 0.13
N VAL A 119 16.49 -2.45 0.70
CA VAL A 119 15.13 -1.95 0.90
C VAL A 119 14.74 -2.24 2.35
N LEU A 120 14.07 -1.27 2.98
CA LEU A 120 13.31 -1.53 4.20
C LEU A 120 11.87 -1.85 3.81
N ALA A 121 11.44 -3.07 4.09
CA ALA A 121 10.04 -3.45 4.08
C ALA A 121 9.60 -3.71 5.52
N VAL A 122 8.46 -3.15 5.92
CA VAL A 122 7.91 -3.30 7.27
C VAL A 122 6.76 -4.30 7.19
N SER A 123 6.74 -5.29 8.09
CA SER A 123 5.64 -6.27 8.15
C SER A 123 4.31 -5.56 8.37
N GLU A 124 3.24 -6.05 7.74
CA GLU A 124 1.88 -5.49 7.83
C GLU A 124 1.74 -4.04 7.30
N GLN A 125 2.80 -3.49 6.69
CA GLN A 125 2.74 -2.19 6.03
C GLN A 125 2.52 -2.40 4.53
N PRO A 126 1.50 -1.76 3.92
CA PRO A 126 1.24 -1.94 2.51
C PRO A 126 2.32 -1.29 1.66
N VAL A 127 2.68 -1.98 0.57
CA VAL A 127 3.57 -1.46 -0.47
C VAL A 127 2.72 -1.03 -1.66
N PHE A 128 2.90 0.22 -2.08
CA PHE A 128 2.16 0.82 -3.20
C PHE A 128 3.00 0.81 -4.47
N GLN A 129 2.31 0.65 -5.60
CA GLN A 129 2.84 0.77 -6.95
C GLN A 129 2.11 1.91 -7.67
N ASP A 130 2.79 2.53 -8.65
CA ASP A 130 2.15 3.53 -9.50
C ASP A 130 0.95 2.91 -10.23
N GLY A 131 -0.19 3.63 -10.23
CA GLY A 131 -1.43 3.19 -10.85
C GLY A 131 -2.27 2.22 -10.01
N ASP A 132 -1.83 1.83 -8.81
CA ASP A 132 -2.66 1.06 -7.88
C ASP A 132 -3.98 1.80 -7.62
N ARG A 133 -5.12 1.11 -7.81
CA ARG A 133 -6.46 1.61 -7.47
C ARG A 133 -6.97 0.90 -6.23
N ASP A 134 -7.16 1.66 -5.16
CA ASP A 134 -7.44 1.11 -3.85
C ASP A 134 -8.51 1.90 -3.09
N VAL A 135 -9.26 1.21 -2.22
CA VAL A 135 -9.95 1.86 -1.10
C VAL A 135 -9.00 1.91 0.09
N ILE A 136 -8.79 3.12 0.62
CA ILE A 136 -7.85 3.43 1.69
C ILE A 136 -8.59 3.95 2.92
N PHE A 137 -8.24 3.39 4.08
CA PHE A 137 -8.60 3.89 5.41
C PHE A 137 -7.36 4.57 6.00
N LEU A 138 -7.33 5.89 5.91
CA LEU A 138 -6.20 6.73 6.26
C LEU A 138 -6.35 7.32 7.67
N ASP A 139 -5.32 7.17 8.48
CA ASP A 139 -5.08 7.90 9.72
C ASP A 139 -4.10 9.04 9.43
N SER A 140 -4.51 10.28 9.67
CA SER A 140 -3.70 11.46 9.40
C SER A 140 -2.75 11.79 10.57
N ARG A 141 -2.79 11.02 11.67
CA ARG A 141 -1.87 11.20 12.79
C ARG A 141 -0.43 10.95 12.34
N LEU A 142 0.45 11.90 12.69
CA LEU A 142 1.86 11.91 12.29
C LEU A 142 2.78 11.33 13.39
N ASP A 143 2.25 10.48 14.26
CA ASP A 143 2.92 10.00 15.48
C ASP A 143 3.88 8.82 15.25
N GLY A 144 4.06 8.40 14.00
CA GLY A 144 4.99 7.34 13.60
C GLY A 144 4.38 5.96 13.48
N ALA A 145 3.09 5.79 13.76
CA ALA A 145 2.32 4.62 13.34
C ALA A 145 2.11 4.63 11.81
N SER A 146 1.76 3.46 11.25
CA SER A 146 1.29 3.37 9.87
C SER A 146 0.14 4.37 9.63
N PRO A 147 0.20 5.23 8.60
CA PRO A 147 -0.92 6.11 8.28
C PRO A 147 -2.10 5.33 7.68
N ILE A 148 -1.97 4.02 7.46
CA ILE A 148 -3.06 3.14 7.03
C ILE A 148 -3.61 2.41 8.25
N VAL A 149 -4.90 2.58 8.53
CA VAL A 149 -5.58 2.02 9.71
C VAL A 149 -5.54 0.50 9.67
N GLY A 150 -4.81 -0.11 10.61
CA GLY A 150 -4.62 -1.56 10.64
C GLY A 150 -3.65 -2.10 9.59
N GLY A 151 -2.80 -1.23 9.02
CA GLY A 151 -1.78 -1.64 8.05
C GLY A 151 -2.41 -2.19 6.77
N ASN A 152 -1.98 -3.38 6.34
CA ASN A 152 -2.51 -4.08 5.16
C ASN A 152 -4.03 -4.23 5.18
N ALA A 153 -4.64 -4.39 6.36
CA ALA A 153 -6.09 -4.53 6.48
C ALA A 153 -6.88 -3.25 6.21
N GLY A 154 -6.23 -2.08 6.25
CA GLY A 154 -6.83 -0.78 5.91
C GLY A 154 -6.81 -0.44 4.43
N ARG A 155 -6.36 -1.37 3.60
CA ARG A 155 -6.28 -1.24 2.14
C ARG A 155 -7.07 -2.35 1.48
N TYR A 156 -7.91 -1.98 0.52
CA TYR A 156 -8.58 -2.92 -0.38
C TYR A 156 -8.20 -2.61 -1.81
N ARG A 157 -7.69 -3.59 -2.53
CA ARG A 157 -7.15 -3.43 -3.88
C ARG A 157 -8.22 -3.76 -4.91
N LEU A 158 -8.40 -2.90 -5.90
CA LEU A 158 -9.35 -3.08 -6.99
C LEU A 158 -8.61 -3.59 -8.22
N LEU A 159 -8.72 -4.90 -8.48
CA LEU A 159 -7.94 -5.59 -9.51
C LEU A 159 -8.87 -6.37 -10.41
N GLU A 160 -8.72 -6.22 -11.73
CA GLU A 160 -9.51 -6.94 -12.74
C GLU A 160 -11.04 -6.91 -12.49
N GLY A 161 -11.56 -5.81 -11.93
CA GLY A 161 -12.97 -5.62 -11.61
C GLY A 161 -13.47 -6.27 -10.32
N GLY A 162 -12.60 -6.98 -9.58
CA GLY A 162 -12.86 -7.52 -8.25
C GLY A 162 -12.17 -6.74 -7.13
N VAL A 163 -12.52 -7.03 -5.89
CA VAL A 163 -11.91 -6.41 -4.70
C VAL A 163 -11.18 -7.45 -3.85
N TYR A 164 -9.95 -7.11 -3.47
CA TYR A 164 -9.02 -8.01 -2.81
C TYR A 164 -8.37 -7.36 -1.59
N THR A 165 -7.85 -8.16 -0.67
CA THR A 165 -6.91 -7.69 0.36
C THR A 165 -5.56 -7.34 -0.24
N ASP A 166 -4.66 -6.71 0.53
CA ASP A 166 -3.29 -6.40 0.09
C ASP A 166 -2.51 -7.64 -0.40
N GLU A 167 -2.84 -8.81 0.15
CA GLU A 167 -2.19 -10.09 -0.14
C GLU A 167 -2.86 -10.86 -1.28
N GLY A 168 -4.00 -10.42 -1.81
CA GLY A 168 -4.72 -11.14 -2.88
C GLY A 168 -5.90 -12.02 -2.42
N GLY A 169 -6.28 -11.90 -1.15
CA GLY A 169 -7.49 -12.52 -0.62
C GLY A 169 -8.74 -11.94 -1.27
N ALA A 170 -9.51 -12.75 -1.99
CA ALA A 170 -10.76 -12.36 -2.64
C ALA A 170 -11.83 -12.05 -1.59
N LEU A 171 -12.43 -10.86 -1.67
CA LEU A 171 -13.47 -10.46 -0.72
C LEU A 171 -14.87 -10.81 -1.23
N ALA A 172 -15.79 -11.10 -0.31
CA ALA A 172 -17.22 -11.10 -0.57
C ALA A 172 -17.97 -10.50 0.62
N VAL A 173 -19.24 -10.16 0.40
CA VAL A 173 -20.16 -9.82 1.49
C VAL A 173 -20.84 -11.10 1.95
N SER A 174 -20.73 -11.40 3.24
CA SER A 174 -21.33 -12.57 3.89
C SER A 174 -22.85 -12.43 4.02
N ALA A 175 -23.51 -13.49 4.47
CA ALA A 175 -24.94 -13.46 4.80
C ALA A 175 -25.27 -12.49 5.94
N ASP A 176 -24.29 -12.19 6.80
CA ASP A 176 -24.41 -11.24 7.92
C ASP A 176 -24.06 -9.80 7.51
N GLU A 177 -23.95 -9.53 6.20
CA GLU A 177 -23.59 -8.23 5.64
C GLU A 177 -22.19 -7.74 6.07
N GLU A 178 -21.25 -8.67 6.27
CA GLU A 178 -19.86 -8.38 6.62
C GLU A 178 -18.89 -8.73 5.50
N LEU A 179 -17.74 -8.07 5.44
CA LEU A 179 -16.68 -8.44 4.49
C LEU A 179 -15.95 -9.70 4.98
N ALA A 180 -15.86 -10.71 4.12
CA ALA A 180 -15.14 -11.95 4.38
C ALA A 180 -14.19 -12.29 3.23
N VAL A 181 -13.05 -12.89 3.57
CA VAL A 181 -12.15 -13.49 2.57
C VAL A 181 -12.71 -14.85 2.18
N VAL A 182 -13.03 -15.03 0.90
CA VAL A 182 -13.68 -16.25 0.36
C VAL A 182 -12.79 -17.08 -0.55
N GLY A 183 -11.55 -16.66 -0.73
CA GLY A 183 -10.56 -17.30 -1.58
C GLY A 183 -9.29 -16.48 -1.67
N HIS A 184 -8.32 -17.02 -2.40
CA HIS A 184 -7.09 -16.32 -2.74
C HIS A 184 -6.90 -16.32 -4.25
N ARG A 185 -6.30 -15.26 -4.76
CA ARG A 185 -5.93 -15.17 -6.17
C ARG A 185 -4.53 -14.61 -6.30
N ASP A 186 -3.72 -15.33 -7.06
CA ASP A 186 -2.38 -14.88 -7.40
C ASP A 186 -2.47 -13.84 -8.51
N PHE A 187 -1.72 -12.77 -8.32
CA PHE A 187 -1.66 -11.66 -9.24
C PHE A 187 -0.21 -11.25 -9.32
N ALA A 188 0.35 -11.25 -10.53
CA ALA A 188 1.74 -10.82 -10.72
C ALA A 188 2.03 -9.42 -10.15
N GLN A 189 1.04 -8.53 -10.15
CA GLN A 189 1.14 -7.18 -9.56
C GLN A 189 1.10 -7.13 -8.02
N LEU A 190 0.76 -8.24 -7.36
CA LEU A 190 0.85 -8.43 -5.90
C LEU A 190 2.14 -9.16 -5.52
N ASP A 191 2.57 -10.08 -6.38
CA ASP A 191 3.75 -10.92 -6.16
C ASP A 191 5.04 -10.19 -6.49
N VAL A 192 5.00 -9.20 -7.40
CA VAL A 192 6.17 -8.41 -7.78
C VAL A 192 5.98 -6.97 -7.30
N MET A 193 6.83 -6.57 -6.35
CA MET A 193 6.88 -5.21 -5.84
C MET A 193 8.13 -4.51 -6.34
N VAL A 194 7.96 -3.39 -7.03
CA VAL A 194 9.06 -2.48 -7.37
C VAL A 194 9.18 -1.41 -6.30
N ILE A 195 10.36 -1.28 -5.68
CA ILE A 195 10.64 -0.29 -4.65
C ILE A 195 11.92 0.46 -5.02
N GLY A 196 11.76 1.66 -5.59
CA GLY A 196 12.87 2.38 -6.20
C GLY A 196 13.47 1.58 -7.36
N ALA A 197 14.74 1.20 -7.24
CA ALA A 197 15.43 0.36 -8.23
C ALA A 197 15.38 -1.14 -7.90
N ALA A 198 14.85 -1.52 -6.74
CA ALA A 198 14.78 -2.92 -6.33
C ALA A 198 13.48 -3.56 -6.81
N VAL A 199 13.57 -4.82 -7.22
CA VAL A 199 12.43 -5.69 -7.51
C VAL A 199 12.41 -6.76 -6.43
N ILE A 200 11.28 -6.88 -5.74
CA ILE A 200 11.05 -7.87 -4.70
C ILE A 200 9.96 -8.79 -5.19
N GLU A 201 10.30 -10.06 -5.38
CA GLU A 201 9.33 -11.11 -5.64
C GLU A 201 8.92 -11.72 -4.29
N ARG A 202 7.62 -11.68 -4.01
CA ARG A 202 7.01 -12.30 -2.83
C ARG A 202 6.62 -13.72 -3.21
N GLU A 203 7.30 -14.69 -2.62
CA GLU A 203 6.88 -16.09 -2.71
C GLU A 203 5.74 -16.32 -1.71
N HIS A 204 4.54 -16.57 -2.22
CA HIS A 204 3.45 -17.01 -1.38
C HIS A 204 3.56 -18.54 -1.19
N ASP A 205 3.69 -19.02 0.05
CA ASP A 205 3.50 -20.44 0.36
C ASP A 205 1.99 -20.74 0.31
N VAL A 206 1.42 -20.71 -0.91
CA VAL A 206 0.01 -21.02 -1.16
C VAL A 206 -0.16 -22.53 -1.08
N ARG A 207 0.00 -23.08 0.12
CA ARG A 207 -0.51 -24.41 0.42
C ARG A 207 -2.01 -24.25 0.65
N ASP A 208 -2.77 -24.65 -0.36
CA ASP A 208 -4.14 -25.14 -0.21
C ASP A 208 -5.27 -24.10 -0.08
N THR A 209 -5.23 -23.00 -0.84
CA THR A 209 -6.45 -22.19 -1.04
C THR A 209 -7.20 -22.70 -2.26
N ALA A 210 -8.28 -23.45 -2.00
CA ALA A 210 -9.27 -23.81 -3.02
C ALA A 210 -9.64 -22.57 -3.86
N VAL A 211 -9.87 -22.76 -5.16
CA VAL A 211 -10.40 -21.73 -6.07
C VAL A 211 -11.70 -21.21 -5.46
N GLY A 212 -11.59 -20.10 -4.74
CA GLY A 212 -12.68 -19.54 -3.96
C GLY A 212 -13.76 -18.96 -4.86
N SER A 213 -14.88 -18.61 -4.24
CA SER A 213 -15.94 -17.85 -4.92
C SER A 213 -15.36 -16.58 -5.55
N PRO A 214 -15.90 -16.10 -6.67
CA PRO A 214 -15.42 -14.88 -7.30
C PRO A 214 -15.47 -13.73 -6.30
N ALA A 215 -14.45 -12.87 -6.34
CA ALA A 215 -14.44 -11.65 -5.54
C ALA A 215 -15.68 -10.80 -5.84
N ILE A 216 -16.14 -10.06 -4.84
CA ILE A 216 -17.15 -9.03 -5.00
C ILE A 216 -16.66 -8.04 -6.05
N GLY A 217 -17.53 -7.74 -7.02
CA GLY A 217 -17.22 -6.76 -8.05
C GLY A 217 -17.12 -5.35 -7.45
N GLU A 218 -16.24 -4.52 -8.03
CA GLU A 218 -16.01 -3.12 -7.63
C GLU A 218 -17.32 -2.36 -7.38
N ALA A 219 -18.25 -2.38 -8.33
CA ALA A 219 -19.52 -1.65 -8.20
C ALA A 219 -20.38 -2.15 -7.03
N SER A 220 -20.35 -3.44 -6.71
CA SER A 220 -21.06 -4.01 -5.56
C SER A 220 -20.40 -3.63 -4.25
N PHE A 221 -19.07 -3.62 -4.20
CA PHE A 221 -18.30 -3.19 -3.04
C PHE A 221 -18.49 -1.70 -2.74
N VAL A 222 -18.46 -0.85 -3.77
CA VAL A 222 -18.74 0.58 -3.62
C VAL A 222 -20.16 0.81 -3.10
N ARG A 223 -21.17 0.07 -3.60
CA ARG A 223 -22.55 0.14 -3.06
C ARG A 223 -22.62 -0.32 -1.62
N PHE A 224 -21.87 -1.36 -1.25
CA PHE A 224 -21.77 -1.83 0.13
C PHE A 224 -21.24 -0.71 1.05
N LEU A 225 -20.15 -0.04 0.66
CA LEU A 225 -19.61 1.09 1.41
C LEU A 225 -20.57 2.29 1.43
N ASP A 226 -21.23 2.61 0.32
CA ASP A 226 -22.20 3.73 0.24
C ASP A 226 -23.42 3.51 1.16
N ALA A 227 -23.88 2.26 1.28
CA ALA A 227 -24.99 1.91 2.16
C ALA A 227 -24.59 2.01 3.65
N ARG A 228 -23.35 1.65 3.96
CA ARG A 228 -22.83 1.60 5.34
C ARG A 228 -22.31 2.96 5.82
N PHE A 229 -21.69 3.71 4.92
CA PHE A 229 -21.00 4.97 5.18
C PHE A 229 -21.53 6.07 4.23
N PRO A 230 -22.66 6.70 4.55
CA PRO A 230 -23.11 7.85 3.77
C PRO A 230 -22.01 8.93 3.78
N PRO A 231 -21.77 9.63 2.66
CA PRO A 231 -20.75 10.66 2.60
C PRO A 231 -20.95 11.68 3.73
N VAL A 232 -20.01 11.73 4.65
CA VAL A 232 -20.06 12.70 5.75
C VAL A 232 -19.65 14.03 5.14
N GLY A 233 -20.59 14.96 4.97
CA GLY A 233 -20.37 16.29 4.38
C GLY A 233 -19.48 17.22 5.20
N ALA A 234 -18.52 16.68 5.97
CA ALA A 234 -17.57 17.44 6.76
C ALA A 234 -16.37 17.85 5.91
N ALA A 235 -15.91 19.08 6.14
CA ALA A 235 -14.75 19.67 5.49
C ALA A 235 -13.53 18.72 5.51
N PRO A 236 -12.70 18.73 4.45
CA PRO A 236 -11.47 17.98 4.42
C PRO A 236 -10.62 18.37 5.64
N HIS A 237 -10.17 17.36 6.38
CA HIS A 237 -9.32 17.54 7.56
C HIS A 237 -8.11 16.60 7.54
N VAL A 238 -8.00 15.73 6.55
CA VAL A 238 -6.76 15.01 6.27
C VAL A 238 -5.68 16.03 5.89
N VAL A 239 -4.58 16.01 6.63
CA VAL A 239 -3.44 16.88 6.39
C VAL A 239 -2.50 16.20 5.40
N ASN A 240 -2.29 16.85 4.24
CA ASN A 240 -1.33 16.38 3.26
C ASN A 240 0.10 16.50 3.76
N GLN A 241 0.86 15.42 3.61
CA GLN A 241 2.28 15.42 3.96
C GLN A 241 3.11 15.95 2.79
N ASP A 242 4.00 16.90 3.09
CA ASP A 242 4.92 17.48 2.12
C ASP A 242 6.18 16.59 1.99
N ALA A 243 6.32 15.92 0.84
CA ALA A 243 7.49 15.08 0.54
C ALA A 243 8.81 15.87 0.35
N SER A 244 8.74 17.20 0.29
CA SER A 244 9.91 18.08 0.18
C SER A 244 10.37 18.63 1.54
N ALA A 245 9.54 18.56 2.57
CA ALA A 245 9.88 19.07 3.90
C ALA A 245 10.82 18.10 4.63
N PRO A 246 11.89 18.60 5.30
CA PRO A 246 12.74 17.76 6.14
C PRO A 246 11.96 17.26 7.36
N PHE A 247 12.26 16.04 7.80
CA PHE A 247 11.62 15.45 8.97
C PHE A 247 12.56 14.54 9.73
N THR A 248 12.45 14.55 11.05
CA THR A 248 13.11 13.58 11.94
C THR A 248 12.15 12.46 12.28
N PHE A 249 12.66 11.25 12.46
CA PHE A 249 11.90 10.13 12.98
C PHE A 249 12.58 9.61 14.26
N ALA A 250 11.80 9.48 15.33
CA ALA A 250 12.26 8.92 16.58
C ALA A 250 11.41 7.69 16.90
N TYR A 251 12.03 6.51 16.97
CA TYR A 251 11.37 5.35 17.56
C TYR A 251 11.11 5.66 19.04
N ALA A 252 9.85 5.63 19.46
CA ALA A 252 9.53 5.52 20.87
C ALA A 252 9.94 4.11 21.32
N THR A 253 11.18 3.94 21.77
CA THR A 253 11.56 2.71 22.47
C THR A 253 10.79 2.69 23.78
N HIS A 254 9.63 2.04 23.81
CA HIS A 254 9.04 1.61 25.06
C HIS A 254 10.02 0.65 25.70
N ARG A 255 10.80 1.12 26.68
CA ARG A 255 11.47 0.23 27.62
C ARG A 255 10.36 -0.45 28.40
N PHE A 256 10.05 -1.69 28.04
CA PHE A 256 9.33 -2.57 28.94
C PHE A 256 10.25 -2.78 30.15
N SER A 257 9.90 -2.18 31.28
CA SER A 257 10.47 -2.54 32.57
C SER A 257 9.93 -3.93 32.89
N ASN A 258 10.84 -4.92 33.01
CA ASN A 258 10.53 -6.23 33.57
C ASN A 258 10.00 -6.11 35.01
#